data_AF-A0A524JDM8-F1
#
_entry.id   AF-A0A524JDM8-F1
#
_cell.length_a   1.000
_cell.length_b   1.000
_cell.length_c   1.000
_cell.angle_alpha   90.00
_cell.angle_beta   90.00
_cell.angle_gamma   90.00
#
_symmetry.space_group_name_H-M   'P 1'
#
loop_
_entity.id
_entity.type
_entity.pdbx_description
1 polymer ?
#
loop_
_entity_poly.entity_id
_entity_poly.type
_entity_poly.pdbx_seq_one_letter_code
_entity_poly.pdbx_strand_id
1 'polypeptide(L)'
;IDSLSPFHVWTQDYARKRLAWKRTHPLHVLLLKVHRIPRPVTVRVRDEHHGCHSWVEIDRDLPFEGVPVMANEEFDRAAARIKQICGAGEPVLA
;
A
#
# COMPACT_ATOMS: atom_id res chain seq x y z
N ILE A 1 -7.56 13.79 -3.28
CA ILE A 1 -7.60 12.53 -2.47
C ILE A 1 -8.87 11.73 -2.73
N ASP A 2 -10.05 12.36 -2.82
CA ASP A 2 -11.32 11.65 -3.03
C ASP A 2 -11.37 10.76 -4.28
N SER A 3 -10.74 11.19 -5.38
CA SER A 3 -10.63 10.39 -6.60
C SER A 3 -9.85 9.08 -6.41
N LEU A 4 -9.06 8.95 -5.33
CA LEU A 4 -8.35 7.71 -4.96
C LEU A 4 -9.21 6.75 -4.12
N SER A 5 -10.41 7.16 -3.68
CA SER A 5 -11.28 6.34 -2.82
C SER A 5 -11.53 4.92 -3.35
N PRO A 6 -11.70 4.68 -4.67
CA PRO A 6 -11.89 3.32 -5.18
C PRO A 6 -10.65 2.41 -5.06
N PHE A 7 -9.47 2.96 -4.78
CA PHE A 7 -8.17 2.29 -4.86
C PHE A 7 -7.48 2.09 -3.50
N HIS A 8 -8.11 2.47 -2.39
CA HIS A 8 -7.54 2.32 -1.06
C HIS A 8 -8.59 1.89 -0.03
N VAL A 9 -8.13 1.25 1.05
CA VAL A 9 -9.01 0.71 2.11
C VAL A 9 -9.45 1.73 3.16
N TRP A 10 -8.97 2.97 3.08
CA TRP A 10 -9.28 4.02 4.06
C TRP A 10 -10.63 4.70 3.80
N THR A 11 -11.27 5.15 4.88
CA THR A 11 -12.41 6.08 4.77
C THR A 11 -11.93 7.43 4.24
N GLN A 12 -12.84 8.19 3.61
CA GLN A 12 -12.51 9.53 3.10
C GLN A 12 -12.04 10.48 4.21
N ASP A 13 -12.71 10.46 5.38
CA ASP A 13 -12.33 11.27 6.53
C ASP A 13 -10.90 10.96 7.00
N TYR A 14 -10.54 9.68 7.11
CA TYR A 14 -9.20 9.26 7.51
C TYR A 14 -8.14 9.70 6.49
N ALA A 15 -8.40 9.52 5.20
CA ALA A 15 -7.47 9.93 4.15
C ALA A 15 -7.23 11.45 4.13
N ARG A 16 -8.27 12.26 4.33
CA ARG A 16 -8.15 13.73 4.45
C ARG A 16 -7.33 14.14 5.68
N LYS A 17 -7.59 13.53 6.83
CA LYS A 17 -6.82 13.78 8.06
C LYS A 17 -5.35 13.43 7.89
N ARG A 18 -5.04 12.30 7.24
CA ARG A 18 -3.66 11.91 6.93
C ARG A 18 -2.98 12.86 5.96
N LEU A 19 -3.69 13.37 4.95
CA LEU A 19 -3.15 14.37 4.03
C LEU A 19 -2.86 15.71 4.74
N ALA A 20 -3.71 16.12 5.69
CA ALA A 20 -3.50 17.34 6.47
C ALA A 20 -2.43 17.18 7.58
N TRP A 21 -2.08 15.93 7.94
CA TRP A 21 -1.11 15.63 8.97
C TRP A 21 0.31 15.87 8.47
N LYS A 22 1.05 16.74 9.17
CA LYS A 22 2.37 17.25 8.74
C LYS A 22 2.31 17.88 7.34
N ARG A 23 1.63 19.03 7.22
CA ARG A 23 1.37 19.77 5.96
C ARG A 23 2.59 19.99 5.06
N THR A 24 3.80 19.98 5.60
CA THR A 24 5.05 20.11 4.84
C THR A 24 5.52 18.81 4.18
N HIS A 25 4.88 17.68 4.49
CA HIS A 25 5.20 16.36 3.97
C HIS A 25 4.06 15.88 3.07
N PRO A 26 4.33 15.56 1.79
CA PRO A 26 3.31 15.05 0.91
C PRO A 26 2.85 13.65 1.36
N LEU A 27 1.58 13.33 1.08
CA LEU A 27 1.08 11.98 1.25
C LEU A 27 1.60 11.11 0.09
N HIS A 28 2.37 10.07 0.41
CA HIS A 28 2.84 9.10 -0.57
C HIS A 28 1.83 7.96 -0.76
N VAL A 29 1.71 7.47 -1.98
CA VAL A 29 0.93 6.27 -2.32
C VAL A 29 1.90 5.12 -2.62
N LEU A 30 1.68 3.99 -1.97
CA LEU A 30 2.38 2.74 -2.27
C LEU A 30 1.47 1.83 -3.09
N LEU A 31 1.85 1.57 -4.33
CA LEU A 31 1.13 0.66 -5.21
C LEU A 31 1.72 -0.75 -5.04
N LEU A 32 0.88 -1.73 -4.70
CA LEU A 32 1.31 -3.10 -4.44
C LEU A 32 0.62 -4.07 -5.40
N LYS A 33 1.42 -4.93 -6.04
CA LYS A 33 0.90 -6.09 -6.78
C LYS A 33 0.82 -7.29 -5.84
N VAL A 34 -0.39 -7.57 -5.37
CA VAL A 34 -0.63 -8.64 -4.39
C VAL A 34 -0.71 -9.99 -5.10
N HIS A 35 -0.06 -11.00 -4.51
CA HIS A 35 -0.12 -12.38 -4.98
C HIS A 35 -0.67 -13.26 -3.87
N ARG A 36 -1.58 -14.16 -4.22
CA ARG A 36 -2.09 -15.18 -3.31
C ARG A 36 -1.07 -16.32 -3.26
N ILE A 37 -0.56 -16.59 -2.06
CA ILE A 37 0.24 -17.78 -1.80
C ILE A 37 -0.68 -19.02 -1.77
N PRO A 38 -0.25 -20.16 -2.35
CA PRO A 38 -1.10 -21.35 -2.47
C PRO A 38 -1.34 -22.03 -1.12
N ARG A 39 -0.39 -21.93 -0.19
CA ARG A 39 -0.48 -22.48 1.16
C ARG A 39 -0.13 -21.39 2.18
N PRO A 40 -0.89 -21.28 3.28
CA PRO A 40 -0.53 -20.39 4.38
C PRO A 40 0.87 -20.73 4.90
N VAL A 41 1.65 -19.70 5.21
CA VAL A 41 2.95 -19.86 5.86
C VAL A 41 2.80 -19.48 7.33
N THR A 42 3.15 -20.41 8.22
CA THR A 42 3.25 -20.12 9.65
C THR A 42 4.63 -19.55 9.95
N VAL A 43 4.66 -18.37 10.59
CA VAL A 43 5.88 -17.75 11.12
C VAL A 43 5.82 -17.78 12.64
N ARG A 44 6.89 -18.23 13.28
CA ARG A 44 7.02 -18.18 14.74
C ARG A 44 7.28 -16.74 15.16
N VAL A 45 6.45 -16.23 16.07
CA VAL A 45 6.70 -14.95 16.73
C VAL A 45 7.92 -15.11 17.65
N ARG A 46 8.88 -14.21 17.54
CA ARG A 46 10.10 -14.14 18.33
C ARG A 46 10.11 -12.84 19.12
N ASP A 47 11.01 -12.76 20.09
CA ASP A 47 11.08 -11.60 20.98
C ASP A 47 11.40 -10.30 20.22
N GLU A 48 12.18 -10.39 19.14
CA GLU A 48 12.54 -9.26 18.29
C GLU A 48 11.36 -8.70 17.47
N HIS A 49 10.27 -9.47 17.34
CA HIS A 49 9.05 -9.02 16.67
C HIS A 49 8.15 -8.19 17.60
N HIS A 50 8.40 -8.20 18.91
CA HIS A 50 7.61 -7.45 19.88
C HIS A 50 8.00 -5.97 19.89
N GLY A 51 7.04 -5.10 20.24
CA GLY A 51 7.24 -3.65 20.27
C GLY A 51 6.64 -2.91 19.07
N CYS A 52 6.92 -1.61 18.97
CA CYS A 52 6.37 -0.75 17.93
C CYS A 52 7.30 -0.68 16.71
N HIS A 53 7.44 -1.81 16.01
CA HIS A 53 8.21 -1.87 14.77
C HIS A 53 7.29 -1.63 13.56
N SER A 54 7.73 -0.77 12.64
CA SER A 54 7.01 -0.56 11.37
C SER A 54 7.23 -1.70 10.37
N TRP A 55 8.31 -2.46 10.54
CA TRP A 55 8.70 -3.59 9.72
C TRP A 55 9.28 -4.67 10.64
N VAL A 56 8.93 -5.93 10.38
CA VAL A 56 9.51 -7.10 11.06
C VAL A 56 10.19 -7.96 10.00
N GLU A 57 11.43 -8.35 10.28
CA GLU A 57 12.15 -9.28 9.43
C GLU A 57 11.64 -10.70 9.66
N ILE A 58 11.50 -11.45 8.57
CA ILE A 58 11.09 -12.86 8.62
C ILE A 58 12.32 -13.67 8.25
N ASP A 59 13.00 -14.24 9.25
CA ASP A 59 14.21 -15.06 9.08
C ASP A 59 13.88 -16.45 8.50
N ARG A 60 13.30 -16.47 7.29
CA ARG A 60 12.98 -17.68 6.54
C ARG A 60 12.85 -17.33 5.07
N ASP A 61 13.48 -18.14 4.22
CA ASP A 61 13.21 -18.11 2.79
C ASP A 61 11.76 -18.52 2.52
N LEU A 62 10.97 -17.57 2.03
CA LEU A 62 9.61 -17.79 1.56
C LEU A 62 9.68 -17.97 0.05
N PRO A 63 9.62 -19.20 -0.48
CA PRO A 63 9.61 -19.39 -1.93
C PRO A 63 8.41 -18.65 -2.51
N PHE A 64 8.68 -17.74 -3.44
CA PHE A 64 7.65 -16.93 -4.07
C PHE A 64 6.92 -17.78 -5.13
N GLU A 65 5.88 -18.49 -4.71
CA GLU A 65 4.98 -19.27 -5.57
C GLU A 65 3.61 -18.60 -5.67
N GLY A 66 3.56 -17.27 -5.68
CA GLY A 66 2.32 -16.51 -5.62
C GLY A 66 1.62 -16.41 -6.97
N VAL A 67 0.30 -16.57 -6.98
CA VAL A 67 -0.54 -16.26 -8.16
C VAL A 67 -1.06 -14.82 -8.02
N PRO A 68 -0.89 -13.94 -9.03
CA PRO A 68 -1.45 -12.59 -8.98
C PRO A 68 -2.95 -12.63 -8.70
N VAL A 69 -3.44 -11.78 -7.79
CA VAL A 69 -4.88 -11.72 -7.47
C VAL A 69 -5.71 -11.02 -8.54
N MET A 70 -5.05 -10.38 -9.50
CA MET A 70 -5.66 -9.74 -10.66
C MET A 70 -4.76 -9.89 -11.89
N ALA A 71 -5.33 -9.77 -13.08
CA ALA A 71 -4.56 -9.84 -14.33
C ALA A 71 -3.59 -8.65 -14.47
N ASN A 72 -2.46 -8.87 -15.14
CA ASN A 72 -1.45 -7.81 -15.35
C ASN A 72 -2.04 -6.57 -16.01
N GLU A 73 -2.85 -6.77 -17.06
CA GLU A 73 -3.47 -5.65 -17.78
C GLU A 73 -4.43 -4.84 -16.90
N GLU A 74 -5.14 -5.51 -16.00
CA GLU A 74 -6.05 -4.84 -15.07
C GLU A 74 -5.26 -4.04 -14.02
N PHE A 75 -4.18 -4.62 -13.51
CA PHE A 75 -3.24 -3.94 -12.63
C PHE A 75 -2.63 -2.71 -13.31
N ASP A 76 -2.18 -2.83 -14.56
CA ASP A 76 -1.56 -1.75 -15.31
C ASP A 76 -2.56 -0.62 -15.59
N ARG A 77 -3.82 -0.95 -15.92
CA ARG A 77 -4.90 0.04 -16.04
C ARG A 77 -5.15 0.77 -14.72
N ALA A 78 -5.25 0.06 -13.61
CA ALA A 78 -5.43 0.65 -12.30
C ALA A 78 -4.24 1.55 -11.90
N ALA A 79 -3.01 1.07 -12.13
CA ALA A 79 -1.79 1.82 -11.86
C ALA A 79 -1.70 3.11 -12.68
N ALA A 80 -2.01 3.05 -13.97
CA ALA A 80 -2.06 4.22 -14.85
C ALA A 80 -3.11 5.23 -14.35
N ARG A 81 -4.30 4.75 -13.96
CA ARG A 81 -5.37 5.61 -13.43
C ARG A 81 -4.97 6.29 -12.13
N ILE A 82 -4.38 5.54 -11.18
CA ILE A 82 -3.88 6.08 -9.91
C ILE A 82 -2.79 7.13 -10.18
N LYS A 83 -1.84 6.83 -11.07
CA LYS A 83 -0.77 7.77 -11.43
C LYS A 83 -1.33 9.06 -12.04
N GLN A 84 -2.34 8.97 -12.90
CA GLN A 84 -3.01 10.14 -13.47
C GLN A 84 -3.69 10.98 -12.37
N ILE A 85 -4.38 10.35 -11.42
CA ILE A 85 -5.03 11.05 -10.30
C ILE A 85 -3.99 11.75 -9.43
N CYS A 86 -2.87 11.09 -9.13
CA CYS A 86 -1.78 11.66 -8.33
C CYS A 86 -1.02 12.78 -9.07
N GLY A 87 -0.86 12.68 -10.39
CA GLY A 87 -0.18 13.68 -11.21
C GLY A 87 -1.02 14.93 -11.53
N ALA A 88 -2.35 14.85 -11.40
CA ALA A 88 -3.25 15.97 -11.63
C ALA A 88 -3.39 16.92 -10.42
N GLY A 89 -2.88 16.53 -9.25
CA GLY A 89 -2.91 17.37 -8.06
C GLY A 89 -1.66 18.24 -7.97
N GLU A 90 -1.83 19.56 -7.91
CA GLU A 90 -0.73 20.45 -7.51
C GLU A 90 -0.49 20.31 -6.00
N PRO A 91 0.78 20.22 -5.54
CA PRO A 91 1.08 20.34 -4.14
C PRO A 91 0.62 21.72 -3.67
N VAL A 92 -0.27 21.77 -2.69
CA VAL A 92 -0.55 23.03 -1.98
C VAL A 92 0.66 23.31 -1.10
N LEU A 93 1.68 23.93 -1.70
CA LEU A 93 2.80 24.49 -0.97
C LEU A 93 2.25 25.67 -0.16
N ALA A 94 2.11 25.46 1.15
CA ALA A 94 1.82 26.51 2.12
C ALA A 94 3.14 27.09 2.63
#